data_AF-A0AAV6A653-F1
#
_entry.id   AF-A0AAV6A653-F1
#
_cell.length_a   1.000
_cell.length_b   1.000
_cell.length_c   1.000
_cell.angle_alpha   90.00
_cell.angle_beta   90.00
_cell.angle_gamma   90.00
#
_symmetry.space_group_name_H-M   'P 1'
#
loop_
_entity.id
_entity.type
_entity.pdbx_description
1 polymer ?
#
loop_
_entity_poly.entity_id
_entity_poly.type
_entity_poly.pdbx_seq_one_letter_code
_entity_poly.pdbx_strand_id
1 'polypeptide(L)' 'MSDAAVDPFEALFERGVTDGLPVIPPTRERVAAMVAGSGREASDLIAFVPPNFGRGTVEKIAVNAVMAGCRPEYMPVIIA' A
#
# COMPACT_ATOMS: atom_id res chain seq x y z
N MET A 1 26.51 12.33 14.33
CA MET A 1 25.22 11.69 14.62
C MET A 1 25.14 10.51 13.67
N SER A 2 25.21 9.28 14.19
CA SER A 2 25.40 8.09 13.35
C SER A 2 24.26 7.93 12.35
N ASP A 3 24.61 7.66 11.11
CA ASP A 3 23.75 7.34 9.96
C ASP A 3 23.13 5.94 10.14
N ALA A 4 22.44 5.74 11.27
CA ALA A 4 21.67 4.52 11.50
C ALA A 4 20.49 4.56 10.53
N ALA A 5 20.49 3.65 9.56
CA ALA A 5 19.38 3.52 8.63
C ALA A 5 18.07 3.48 9.43
N VAL A 6 17.15 4.39 9.11
CA VAL A 6 15.86 4.49 9.79
C VAL A 6 15.16 3.13 9.68
N ASP A 7 14.76 2.56 10.82
CA ASP A 7 13.98 1.32 10.83
C ASP A 7 12.67 1.56 10.06
N PRO A 8 12.42 0.86 8.95
CA PRO A 8 11.27 1.12 8.11
C PRO A 8 9.94 0.79 8.80
N PHE A 9 9.92 -0.10 9.79
CA PHE A 9 8.73 -0.42 10.56
C PHE A 9 8.36 0.73 11.50
N GLU A 10 9.34 1.20 12.28
CA GLU A 10 9.15 2.35 13.19
C GLU A 10 8.82 3.62 12.40
N ALA A 11 9.47 3.87 11.25
CA ALA A 11 9.17 5.03 10.41
C ALA A 11 7.73 5.07 9.90
N LEU A 12 7.13 3.91 9.59
CA LEU A 12 5.74 3.83 9.16
C LEU A 12 4.78 4.00 10.33
N PHE A 13 5.13 3.45 11.49
CA PHE A 13 4.37 3.64 12.73
C PHE A 13 4.36 5.12 13.15
N GLU A 14 5.52 5.79 13.20
CA GLU A 14 5.65 7.21 13.56
C GLU A 14 4.90 8.15 12.61
N ARG A 15 4.75 7.74 11.34
CA ARG A 15 3.93 8.47 10.35
C ARG A 15 2.43 8.33 10.57
N GLY A 16 1.98 7.45 11.46
CA GLY A 16 0.57 7.21 11.74
C GLY A 16 -0.19 6.57 10.57
N VAL A 17 0.52 5.79 9.73
CA VAL A 17 -0.08 5.12 8.56
C VAL A 17 -0.33 3.62 8.79
N THR A 18 -0.14 3.14 10.02
CA THR A 18 -0.48 1.77 10.43
C THR A 18 -1.69 1.77 11.37
N ASP A 19 -2.23 0.60 11.65
CA ASP A 19 -3.30 0.37 12.63
C ASP A 19 -2.80 0.22 14.07
N GLY A 20 -1.53 0.55 14.32
CA GLY A 20 -0.85 0.31 15.59
C GLY A 20 0.05 -0.93 15.59
N LEU A 21 -0.01 -1.77 14.55
CA LEU A 21 0.88 -2.91 14.36
C LEU A 21 1.98 -2.61 13.31
N PRO A 22 3.09 -3.38 13.33
CA PRO A 22 4.05 -3.36 12.23
C PRO A 22 3.41 -3.81 10.91
N VAL A 23 3.77 -3.13 9.83
CA VAL A 23 3.29 -3.42 8.47
C VAL A 23 4.46 -3.75 7.55
N ILE A 24 4.19 -4.44 6.44
CA ILE A 24 5.22 -4.66 5.42
C ILE A 24 5.54 -3.34 4.71
N PRO A 25 6.81 -2.90 4.65
CA PRO A 25 7.13 -1.65 3.98
C PRO A 25 6.74 -1.67 2.50
N PRO A 26 5.93 -0.69 2.02
CA PRO A 26 5.47 -0.65 0.64
C PRO A 26 6.55 -0.08 -0.29
N THR A 27 7.60 -0.87 -0.54
CA THR A 27 8.66 -0.50 -1.49
C THR A 27 8.09 -0.38 -2.91
N ARG A 28 8.78 0.39 -3.77
CA ARG A 28 8.33 0.60 -5.15
C ARG A 28 8.16 -0.72 -5.91
N GLU A 29 9.05 -1.66 -5.68
CA GLU A 29 9.05 -2.98 -6.31
C GLU A 29 7.84 -3.81 -5.87
N ARG A 30 7.51 -3.82 -4.57
CA ARG A 30 6.34 -4.53 -4.04
C ARG A 30 5.05 -3.92 -4.56
N VAL A 31 4.96 -2.59 -4.59
CA VAL A 31 3.79 -1.87 -5.10
C VAL A 31 3.63 -2.13 -6.61
N ALA A 32 4.72 -2.09 -7.39
CA ALA A 32 4.66 -2.39 -8.82
C ALA A 32 4.18 -3.83 -9.10
N ALA A 33 4.66 -4.82 -8.33
CA ALA A 33 4.19 -6.20 -8.44
C ALA A 33 2.69 -6.33 -8.09
N MET A 34 2.24 -5.62 -7.05
CA MET A 34 0.84 -5.59 -6.64
C MET A 34 -0.04 -4.93 -7.71
N VAL A 35 0.37 -3.79 -8.27
CA VAL A 35 -0.31 -3.15 -9.41
C VAL A 35 -0.40 -4.10 -10.61
N ALA A 36 0.68 -4.78 -10.97
CA ALA A 36 0.68 -5.75 -12.05
C ALA A 36 -0.32 -6.91 -11.81
N GLY A 37 -0.45 -7.36 -10.56
CA GLY A 37 -1.42 -8.38 -10.15
C GLY A 37 -2.89 -7.97 -10.36
N SER A 38 -3.18 -6.67 -10.48
CA SER A 38 -4.53 -6.18 -10.76
C SER A 38 -4.95 -6.33 -12.23
N GLY A 39 -4.00 -6.43 -13.17
CA GLY A 39 -4.26 -6.37 -14.60
C GLY A 39 -4.76 -5.01 -15.11
N ARG A 40 -4.56 -3.93 -14.34
CA ARG A 40 -5.06 -2.58 -14.63
C ARG A 40 -3.96 -1.52 -14.54
N GLU A 41 -4.23 -0.32 -15.06
CA GLU A 41 -3.33 0.82 -14.95
C GLU A 41 -3.26 1.36 -13.51
N ALA A 42 -2.08 1.78 -13.08
CA ALA A 42 -1.86 2.31 -11.73
C ALA A 42 -2.79 3.49 -11.38
N SER A 43 -3.10 4.32 -12.37
CA SER A 43 -3.93 5.52 -12.25
C SER A 43 -5.44 5.26 -12.25
N ASP A 44 -5.86 4.03 -12.56
CA ASP A 44 -7.27 3.68 -12.62
C ASP A 44 -7.97 3.95 -11.29
N LEU A 45 -9.08 4.69 -11.35
CA LEU A 45 -9.91 4.96 -10.18
C LEU A 45 -10.81 3.75 -9.91
N ILE A 46 -10.77 3.22 -8.69
CA ILE A 46 -11.65 2.14 -8.22
C ILE A 46 -12.86 2.73 -7.52
N ALA A 47 -12.62 3.60 -6.54
CA ALA A 47 -13.67 4.18 -5.72
C ALA A 47 -13.22 5.49 -5.07
N PHE A 48 -14.18 6.23 -4.53
CA PHE A 48 -13.92 7.26 -3.53
C PHE A 48 -14.09 6.63 -2.15
N VAL A 49 -13.01 6.55 -1.38
CA VAL A 49 -12.95 5.74 -0.15
C VAL A 49 -13.26 6.62 1.07
N PRO A 50 -14.28 6.30 1.89
CA PRO A 50 -14.56 7.02 3.14
C PRO A 50 -13.40 6.82 4.15
N PRO A 51 -13.28 7.68 5.18
CA PRO A 51 -14.21 8.75 5.56
C PRO A 51 -13.99 10.08 4.82
N ASN A 52 -12.81 10.29 4.21
CA ASN A 52 -12.47 11.54 3.53
C ASN A 52 -12.89 11.55 2.04
N PHE A 53 -13.46 10.45 1.53
CA PHE A 53 -13.82 10.26 0.13
C PHE A 53 -12.66 10.56 -0.82
N GLY A 54 -11.44 10.20 -0.41
CA GLY A 54 -10.26 10.30 -1.25
C GLY A 54 -10.33 9.35 -2.44
N ARG A 55 -9.69 9.74 -3.55
CA ARG A 55 -9.52 8.86 -4.73
C ARG A 55 -8.73 7.62 -4.35
N GLY A 56 -9.36 6.45 -4.37
CA GLY A 56 -8.72 5.14 -4.29
C GLY A 56 -8.38 4.64 -5.69
N THR A 57 -7.16 4.93 -6.14
CA THR A 57 -6.64 4.37 -7.39
C THR A 57 -6.04 2.98 -7.15
N VAL A 58 -5.82 2.22 -8.22
CA VAL A 58 -5.14 0.91 -8.16
C VAL A 58 -3.83 1.01 -7.39
N GLU A 59 -2.98 2.02 -7.68
CA GLU A 59 -1.71 2.20 -6.96
C GLU A 59 -1.90 2.43 -5.45
N LYS A 60 -2.85 3.27 -5.06
CA LYS A 60 -3.10 3.55 -3.63
C LYS A 60 -3.63 2.34 -2.89
N ILE A 61 -4.51 1.56 -3.54
CA ILE A 61 -5.01 0.32 -2.95
C ILE A 61 -3.88 -0.71 -2.88
N ALA A 62 -3.04 -0.80 -3.90
CA ALA A 62 -1.86 -1.67 -3.93
C ALA A 62 -0.87 -1.34 -2.79
N VAL A 63 -0.62 -0.06 -2.48
CA VAL A 63 0.19 0.35 -1.32
C VAL A 63 -0.37 -0.22 -0.02
N ASN A 64 -1.68 -0.07 0.22
CA ASN A 64 -2.34 -0.58 1.42
C ASN A 64 -2.33 -2.11 1.47
N ALA A 65 -2.56 -2.77 0.33
CA ALA A 65 -2.52 -4.22 0.23
C ALA A 65 -1.11 -4.78 0.49
N VAL A 66 -0.06 -4.10 0.03
CA VAL A 66 1.33 -4.47 0.37
C VAL A 66 1.55 -4.31 1.87
N MET A 67 1.15 -3.18 2.46
CA MET A 67 1.29 -2.95 3.91
C MET A 67 0.62 -4.05 4.74
N ALA A 68 -0.56 -4.52 4.30
CA ALA A 68 -1.29 -5.63 4.89
C ALA A 68 -0.67 -7.02 4.65
N GLY A 69 0.41 -7.13 3.86
CA GLY A 69 1.06 -8.40 3.54
C GLY A 69 0.31 -9.25 2.51
N CYS A 70 -0.61 -8.65 1.74
CA CYS A 70 -1.32 -9.36 0.68
C CYS A 70 -0.35 -9.79 -0.43
N ARG A 71 -0.75 -10.83 -1.18
CA ARG A 71 -0.03 -11.26 -2.38
C ARG A 71 -0.66 -10.63 -3.64
N PRO A 72 0.11 -10.42 -4.72
CA PRO A 72 -0.41 -9.85 -5.97
C PRO A 72 -1.62 -10.56 -6.55
N GLU A 73 -1.72 -11.88 -6.41
CA GLU A 73 -2.82 -12.68 -6.96
C GLU A 73 -4.17 -12.35 -6.30
N TYR A 74 -4.17 -11.62 -5.18
CA TYR A 74 -5.38 -11.21 -4.48
C TYR A 74 -5.97 -9.90 -5.03
N MET A 75 -5.20 -9.13 -5.81
CA MET A 75 -5.65 -7.81 -6.25
C MET A 75 -6.97 -7.78 -7.02
N PRO A 76 -7.27 -8.72 -7.92
CA PRO A 76 -8.56 -8.75 -8.60
C PRO A 76 -9.75 -8.83 -7.63
N VAL A 77 -9.57 -9.44 -6.45
CA VAL A 77 -10.59 -9.52 -5.40
C VAL A 77 -10.60 -8.25 -4.55
N ILE A 78 -9.44 -7.68 -4.24
CA ILE A 78 -9.30 -6.48 -3.40
C ILE A 78 -9.96 -5.26 -4.04
N ILE A 79 -9.96 -5.17 -5.39
CA ILE A 79 -10.50 -4.01 -6.14
C ILE A 79 -11.87 -4.27 -6.79
N ALA A 80 -12.51 -5.39 -6.45
CA ALA A 80 -13.79 -5.82 -7.04
C ALA A 80 -14.97 -4.92 -6.66
#